data_AF-A0A917GJ55-F1
#
_entry.id   AF-A0A917GJ55-F1
#
_cell.length_a   1.000
_cell.length_b   1.000
_cell.length_c   1.000
_cell.angle_alpha   90.00
_cell.angle_beta   90.00
_cell.angle_gamma   90.00
#
_symmetry.space_group_name_H-M   'P 1'
#
loop_
_entity.id
_entity.type
_entity.pdbx_description
1 polymer ?
#
loop_
_entity_poly.entity_id
_entity_poly.type
_entity_poly.pdbx_seq_one_letter_code
_entity_poly.pdbx_strand_id
1 'polypeptide(L)'
;MHKQADPLDQVFAFRAFDFRNRFPDPLPNFRAALECLQSEDAYMPDVEAQIRAYLKDGRSIAIPNSFFWVEQKPFASLAEAQSWVQARQKRAAKGSPLDRLAGSLISNPDDPTEKQVRDAVTMTFTKMVSKADNEAVCASAERWLREAIRALPKSNDVGAPNDD
;
A
#
# COMPACT_ATOMS: atom_id res chain seq x y z
N MET A 1 -32.63 -16.92 -19.80
CA MET A 1 -31.21 -16.56 -19.55
C MET A 1 -31.06 -16.29 -18.06
N HIS A 2 -30.42 -17.18 -17.30
CA HIS A 2 -30.04 -16.84 -15.92
C HIS A 2 -28.89 -15.83 -15.98
N LYS A 3 -29.14 -14.59 -15.57
CA LYS A 3 -28.11 -13.57 -15.40
C LYS A 3 -27.20 -14.09 -14.28
N GLN A 4 -25.97 -14.45 -14.59
CA GLN A 4 -25.01 -14.87 -13.57
C GLN A 4 -24.84 -13.70 -12.59
N ALA A 5 -25.08 -13.95 -11.31
CA ALA A 5 -24.92 -12.93 -10.27
C ALA A 5 -23.46 -12.44 -10.25
N ASP A 6 -23.23 -11.15 -10.01
CA ASP A 6 -21.88 -10.61 -9.91
C ASP A 6 -21.24 -11.20 -8.63
N PRO A 7 -20.05 -11.81 -8.69
CA PRO A 7 -19.36 -12.26 -7.48
C PRO A 7 -19.25 -11.18 -6.39
N LEU A 8 -19.16 -9.90 -6.77
CA LEU A 8 -19.15 -8.79 -5.79
C LEU A 8 -20.43 -8.69 -4.97
N ASP A 9 -21.57 -9.22 -5.43
CA ASP A 9 -22.81 -9.28 -4.66
C ASP A 9 -22.65 -10.13 -3.38
N GLN A 10 -21.58 -10.93 -3.26
CA GLN A 10 -21.25 -11.66 -2.03
C GLN A 10 -20.55 -10.80 -0.99
N VAL A 11 -19.98 -9.66 -1.36
CA VAL A 11 -19.33 -8.75 -0.40
C VAL A 11 -20.40 -8.00 0.37
N PHE A 12 -20.32 -8.02 1.71
CA PHE A 12 -21.24 -7.25 2.56
C PHE A 12 -20.61 -5.98 3.13
N ALA A 13 -19.29 -5.99 3.35
CA ALA A 13 -18.58 -4.85 3.94
C ALA A 13 -17.11 -4.87 3.56
N PHE A 14 -16.49 -3.69 3.63
CA PHE A 14 -15.05 -3.51 3.65
C PHE A 14 -14.60 -2.99 5.01
N ARG A 15 -13.32 -3.20 5.33
CA ARG A 15 -12.65 -2.54 6.45
C ARG A 15 -11.24 -2.14 6.03
N ALA A 16 -10.85 -0.94 6.41
CA ALA A 16 -9.48 -0.45 6.29
C ALA A 16 -8.80 -0.53 7.66
N PHE A 17 -7.49 -0.78 7.64
CA PHE A 17 -6.63 -0.80 8.80
C PHE A 17 -5.38 0.00 8.46
N ASP A 18 -5.01 0.91 9.35
CA ASP A 18 -3.67 1.46 9.46
C ASP A 18 -3.04 0.98 10.78
N PHE A 19 -1.85 1.49 11.10
CA PHE A 19 -1.15 1.15 12.35
C PHE A 19 -1.95 1.47 13.62
N ARG A 20 -2.96 2.35 13.57
CA ARG A 20 -3.81 2.73 14.71
C ARG A 20 -5.17 2.03 14.73
N ASN A 21 -5.62 1.49 13.60
CA ASN A 21 -6.89 0.80 13.41
C ASN A 21 -8.09 1.60 13.96
N ARG A 22 -8.30 2.82 13.47
CA ARG A 22 -9.36 3.74 13.95
C ARG A 22 -10.39 4.14 12.90
N PHE A 23 -10.35 3.56 11.70
CA PHE A 23 -11.30 3.91 10.66
C PHE A 23 -12.72 3.42 11.00
N PRO A 24 -13.76 4.08 10.44
CA PRO A 24 -15.13 3.61 10.57
C PRO A 24 -15.33 2.18 10.08
N ASP A 25 -16.24 1.45 10.73
CA ASP A 25 -16.61 0.06 10.44
C ASP A 25 -18.14 -0.04 10.49
N PRO A 26 -18.82 -0.57 9.44
CA PRO A 26 -18.28 -1.09 8.19
C PRO A 26 -18.15 -0.02 7.08
N LEU A 27 -17.25 -0.24 6.11
CA LEU A 27 -17.12 0.58 4.91
C LEU A 27 -17.91 -0.02 3.73
N PRO A 28 -18.61 0.80 2.93
CA PRO A 28 -19.58 0.29 1.94
C PRO A 28 -18.94 -0.29 0.67
N ASN A 29 -17.73 0.14 0.33
CA ASN A 29 -17.03 -0.30 -0.87
C ASN A 29 -15.51 -0.14 -0.73
N PHE A 30 -14.76 -0.70 -1.67
CA PHE A 30 -13.31 -0.62 -1.70
C PHE A 30 -12.81 0.84 -1.76
N ARG A 31 -13.49 1.71 -2.52
CA ARG A 31 -13.12 3.13 -2.63
C ARG A 31 -13.14 3.85 -1.30
N ALA A 32 -14.19 3.65 -0.50
CA ALA A 32 -14.31 4.23 0.83
C ALA A 32 -13.18 3.75 1.76
N ALA A 33 -12.80 2.47 1.66
CA ALA A 33 -11.67 1.92 2.41
C ALA A 33 -10.33 2.52 1.97
N LEU A 34 -10.12 2.71 0.67
CA LEU A 34 -8.93 3.37 0.12
C LEU A 34 -8.86 4.84 0.56
N GLU A 35 -9.97 5.57 0.50
CA GLU A 35 -10.03 6.98 0.88
C GLU A 35 -9.78 7.19 2.38
N CYS A 36 -10.12 6.21 3.23
CA CYS A 36 -9.69 6.19 4.63
C CYS A 36 -8.16 6.14 4.76
N LEU A 37 -7.48 5.26 4.03
CA LEU A 37 -6.02 5.16 4.05
C LEU A 37 -5.30 6.38 3.44
N GLN A 38 -6.00 7.13 2.59
CA GLN A 38 -5.53 8.37 1.96
C GLN A 38 -5.96 9.64 2.72
N SER A 39 -6.58 9.52 3.88
CA SER A 39 -6.99 10.67 4.68
C SER A 39 -5.85 11.18 5.54
N GLU A 40 -5.95 12.43 5.98
CA GLU A 40 -5.01 13.02 6.95
C GLU A 40 -5.08 12.35 8.33
N ASP A 41 -6.17 11.63 8.62
CA ASP A 41 -6.35 10.89 9.86
C ASP A 41 -5.59 9.55 9.85
N ALA A 42 -5.18 9.07 8.68
CA ALA A 42 -4.43 7.84 8.52
C ALA A 42 -3.04 7.96 9.16
N TYR A 43 -2.69 6.99 9.99
CA TYR A 43 -1.42 6.96 10.68
C TYR A 43 -0.48 5.91 10.09
N MET A 44 0.59 6.41 9.48
CA MET A 44 1.61 5.60 8.80
C MET A 44 1.04 4.61 7.77
N PRO A 45 0.14 5.07 6.86
CA PRO A 45 -0.45 4.20 5.84
C PRO A 45 0.59 3.58 4.89
N ASP A 46 1.79 4.16 4.80
CA ASP A 46 2.90 3.70 3.96
C ASP A 46 3.74 2.58 4.60
N VAL A 47 3.50 2.29 5.88
CA VAL A 47 4.22 1.26 6.66
C VAL A 47 3.31 0.09 6.93
N GLU A 48 2.08 0.37 7.40
CA GLU A 48 1.10 -0.65 7.71
C GLU A 48 -0.27 -0.19 7.23
N ALA A 49 -0.74 -0.83 6.16
CA ALA A 49 -2.06 -0.64 5.61
C ALA A 49 -2.65 -1.98 5.15
N GLN A 50 -3.93 -2.17 5.40
CA GLN A 50 -4.67 -3.34 4.93
C GLN A 50 -6.11 -2.94 4.61
N ILE A 51 -6.64 -3.49 3.51
CA ILE A 51 -8.07 -3.48 3.22
C ILE A 51 -8.56 -4.92 3.23
N ARG A 52 -9.67 -5.20 3.90
CA ARG A 52 -10.36 -6.49 3.87
C ARG A 52 -11.76 -6.33 3.29
N ALA A 53 -12.15 -7.28 2.44
CA ALA A 53 -13.54 -7.48 2.03
C ALA A 53 -14.12 -8.63 2.86
N TYR A 54 -15.28 -8.41 3.47
CA TYR A 54 -16.01 -9.44 4.20
C TYR A 54 -17.18 -9.94 3.35
N LEU A 55 -17.32 -11.27 3.27
CA LEU A 55 -18.32 -11.96 2.47
C LEU A 55 -19.52 -12.37 3.32
N LYS A 56 -20.70 -12.44 2.69
CA LYS A 56 -21.98 -12.78 3.34
C LYS A 56 -21.99 -14.16 4.00
N ASP A 57 -21.08 -15.05 3.61
CA ASP A 57 -20.90 -16.38 4.18
C ASP A 57 -19.94 -16.43 5.38
N GLY A 58 -19.51 -15.27 5.88
CA GLY A 58 -18.64 -15.13 7.05
C GLY A 58 -17.13 -15.17 6.73
N ARG A 59 -16.73 -15.41 5.47
CA ARG A 59 -15.32 -15.38 5.07
C ARG A 59 -14.83 -13.95 4.87
N SER A 60 -13.51 -13.78 4.83
CA SER A 60 -12.89 -12.50 4.45
C SER A 60 -11.75 -12.70 3.45
N ILE A 61 -11.57 -11.71 2.58
CA ILE A 61 -10.48 -11.64 1.61
C ILE A 61 -9.65 -10.40 1.93
N ALA A 62 -8.35 -10.57 2.16
CA ALA A 62 -7.43 -9.44 2.25
C ALA A 62 -7.09 -8.94 0.83
N ILE A 63 -7.28 -7.65 0.59
CA ILE A 63 -6.93 -7.03 -0.69
C ILE A 63 -5.42 -6.81 -0.74
N PRO A 64 -4.71 -7.24 -1.80
CA PRO A 64 -3.27 -7.06 -1.93
C PRO A 64 -2.86 -5.60 -1.84
N ASN A 65 -1.82 -5.34 -1.05
CA ASN A 65 -1.33 -3.99 -0.82
C ASN A 65 -0.80 -3.33 -2.09
N SER A 66 -0.37 -4.12 -3.08
CA SER A 66 0.07 -3.63 -4.40
C SER A 66 -1.01 -2.86 -5.17
N PHE A 67 -2.28 -2.92 -4.76
CA PHE A 67 -3.32 -2.05 -5.33
C PHE A 67 -3.24 -0.62 -4.81
N PHE A 68 -2.78 -0.41 -3.58
CA PHE A 68 -2.80 0.88 -2.91
C PHE A 68 -1.43 1.37 -2.41
N TRP A 69 -0.37 0.57 -2.60
CA TRP A 69 1.01 0.95 -2.40
C TRP A 69 1.77 1.03 -3.71
N VAL A 70 2.57 2.07 -3.84
CA VAL A 70 3.50 2.30 -4.94
C VAL A 70 4.90 2.52 -4.40
N GLU A 71 5.91 2.03 -5.12
CA GLU A 71 7.30 2.38 -4.84
C GLU A 71 7.64 3.72 -5.49
N GLN A 72 8.14 4.66 -4.70
CA GLN A 72 8.59 5.97 -5.17
C GLN A 72 10.08 6.14 -4.94
N LYS A 73 10.78 6.59 -5.98
CA LYS A 73 12.17 7.04 -5.87
C LYS A 73 12.24 8.47 -5.32
N PRO A 74 13.20 8.77 -4.43
CA PRO A 74 13.41 10.12 -3.93
C PRO A 74 13.96 11.08 -4.99
N PHE A 75 14.61 10.54 -6.03
CA PHE A 75 15.19 11.33 -7.12
C PHE A 75 14.79 10.74 -8.48
N ALA A 76 14.47 11.62 -9.43
CA ALA A 76 14.11 11.24 -10.80
C ALA A 76 15.34 10.88 -11.64
N SER A 77 16.54 11.31 -11.24
CA SER A 77 17.77 11.09 -12.02
C SER A 77 19.03 10.98 -11.17
N LEU A 78 20.08 10.43 -11.78
CA LEU A 78 21.43 10.43 -11.22
C LEU A 78 21.94 11.85 -10.94
N ALA A 79 21.69 12.80 -11.84
CA ALA A 79 22.13 14.19 -11.69
C ALA A 79 21.47 14.88 -10.49
N GLU A 80 20.19 14.58 -10.25
CA GLU A 80 19.45 15.08 -9.09
C GLU A 80 19.98 14.49 -7.79
N ALA A 81 20.19 13.16 -7.75
CA ALA A 81 20.80 12.49 -6.60
C ALA A 81 22.23 13.03 -6.29
N GLN A 82 23.04 13.25 -7.33
CA GLN A 82 24.37 13.88 -7.19
C GLN A 82 24.28 15.28 -6.59
N SER A 83 23.39 16.11 -7.11
CA SER A 83 23.17 17.47 -6.63
C SER A 83 22.72 17.47 -5.16
N TRP A 84 21.85 16.53 -4.79
CA TRP A 84 21.40 16.35 -3.41
C TRP A 84 22.53 15.93 -2.47
N VAL A 85 23.36 14.94 -2.84
CA VAL A 85 24.52 14.51 -2.03
C VAL A 85 25.49 15.67 -1.83
N GLN A 86 25.83 16.40 -2.90
CA GLN A 86 26.72 17.56 -2.82
C GLN A 86 26.16 18.69 -1.94
N ALA A 87 24.85 18.96 -2.04
CA ALA A 87 24.19 19.96 -1.21
C ALA A 87 24.21 19.56 0.27
N ARG A 88 23.97 18.29 0.58
CA ARG A 88 24.08 17.75 1.95
C ARG A 88 25.49 17.91 2.50
N GLN A 89 26.52 17.53 1.74
CA GLN A 89 27.93 17.66 2.15
C GLN A 89 28.31 19.13 2.43
N LYS A 90 27.90 20.06 1.56
CA LYS A 90 28.10 21.50 1.76
C LYS A 90 27.42 22.01 3.02
N ARG A 91 26.22 21.51 3.35
CA ARG A 91 25.50 21.86 4.57
C ARG A 91 26.21 21.30 5.80
N ALA A 92 26.60 20.03 5.78
CA ALA A 92 27.32 19.38 6.88
C ALA A 92 28.67 20.06 7.17
N ALA A 93 29.35 20.61 6.16
CA ALA A 93 30.60 21.35 6.33
C ALA A 93 30.43 22.74 6.98
N LYS A 94 29.22 23.33 6.91
CA LYS A 94 28.93 24.69 7.41
C LYS A 94 28.00 24.71 8.62
N GLY A 95 27.34 23.59 8.90
CA GLY A 95 26.23 23.48 9.85
C GLY A 95 26.62 22.79 11.15
N SER A 96 25.58 22.41 11.89
CA SER A 96 25.68 21.62 13.10
C SER A 96 26.05 20.16 12.81
N PRO A 97 26.58 19.40 13.79
CA PRO A 97 26.78 17.96 13.64
C PRO A 97 25.51 17.18 13.23
N LEU A 98 24.33 17.68 13.59
CA LEU A 98 23.04 17.07 13.21
C LEU A 98 22.73 17.22 11.72
N ASP A 99 23.26 18.26 11.06
CA ASP A 99 23.07 18.46 9.61
C ASP A 99 23.71 17.35 8.77
N ARG A 100 24.72 16.64 9.32
CA ARG A 100 25.31 15.45 8.68
C ARG A 100 24.34 14.28 8.62
N LEU A 101 23.44 14.16 9.61
CA LEU A 101 22.49 13.05 9.72
C LEU A 101 21.24 13.23 8.83
N ALA A 102 21.04 14.44 8.29
CA ALA A 102 19.94 14.74 7.38
C ALA A 102 20.01 13.83 6.15
N GLY A 103 18.94 13.06 5.91
CA GLY A 103 18.88 12.15 4.76
C GLY A 103 19.70 10.86 4.91
N SER A 104 20.11 10.51 6.13
CA SER A 104 20.78 9.22 6.42
C SER A 104 19.92 8.01 6.05
N LEU A 105 18.59 8.14 6.04
CA LEU A 105 17.66 7.13 5.54
C LEU A 105 17.79 6.88 4.02
N ILE A 106 18.34 7.83 3.26
CA ILE A 106 18.48 7.75 1.80
C ILE A 106 19.88 7.21 1.42
N SER A 107 20.92 7.68 2.09
CA SER A 107 22.29 7.16 1.95
C SER A 107 23.12 7.49 3.18
N ASN A 108 24.03 6.60 3.54
CA ASN A 108 24.91 6.78 4.70
C ASN A 108 25.91 7.94 4.42
N PRO A 109 25.93 9.00 5.26
CA PRO A 109 26.84 10.14 5.07
C PRO A 109 28.33 9.81 5.23
N ASP A 110 28.66 8.66 5.83
CA ASP A 110 30.05 8.25 6.10
C ASP A 110 30.68 7.46 4.95
N ASP A 111 29.88 7.05 3.96
CA ASP A 111 30.35 6.32 2.79
C ASP A 111 31.06 7.24 1.77
N PRO A 112 31.88 6.72 0.85
CA PRO A 112 32.40 7.51 -0.27
C PRO A 112 31.29 8.11 -1.13
N THR A 113 31.49 9.33 -1.65
CA THR A 113 30.47 10.08 -2.43
C THR A 113 29.82 9.25 -3.55
N GLU A 114 30.60 8.47 -4.30
CA GLU A 114 30.08 7.62 -5.37
C GLU A 114 29.09 6.56 -4.86
N LYS A 115 29.36 5.98 -3.68
CA LYS A 115 28.46 5.04 -3.02
C LYS A 115 27.20 5.77 -2.52
N GLN A 116 27.35 6.94 -1.91
CA GLN A 116 26.20 7.75 -1.47
C GLN A 116 25.24 8.06 -2.63
N VAL A 117 25.78 8.45 -3.79
CA VAL A 117 24.99 8.73 -4.99
C VAL A 117 24.31 7.48 -5.52
N ARG A 118 25.02 6.35 -5.56
CA ARG A 118 24.46 5.07 -6.00
C ARG A 118 23.28 4.65 -5.12
N ASP A 119 23.48 4.66 -3.81
CA ASP A 119 22.46 4.27 -2.83
C ASP A 119 21.24 5.18 -2.95
N ALA A 120 21.45 6.49 -3.08
CA ALA A 120 20.40 7.49 -3.26
C ALA A 120 19.54 7.24 -4.52
N VAL A 121 20.14 6.82 -5.64
CA VAL A 121 19.41 6.52 -6.89
C VAL A 121 18.64 5.20 -6.82
N THR A 122 19.17 4.22 -6.07
CA THR A 122 18.53 2.90 -5.92
C THR A 122 17.46 2.88 -4.84
N MET A 123 17.50 3.82 -3.90
CA MET A 123 16.55 3.91 -2.80
C MET A 123 15.12 4.08 -3.31
N THR A 124 14.19 3.36 -2.70
CA THR A 124 12.75 3.54 -2.88
C THR A 124 12.08 3.63 -1.52
N PHE A 125 10.94 4.31 -1.49
CA PHE A 125 10.02 4.33 -0.36
C PHE A 125 8.67 3.83 -0.82
N THR A 126 8.01 3.05 0.01
CA THR A 126 6.59 2.76 -0.18
C THR A 126 5.80 4.04 0.08
N LYS A 127 4.80 4.29 -0.77
CA LYS A 127 3.80 5.33 -0.54
C LYS A 127 2.40 4.85 -0.90
N MET A 128 1.43 5.44 -0.23
CA MET A 128 0.03 5.32 -0.57
C MET A 128 -0.20 5.93 -1.95
N VAL A 129 -0.97 5.22 -2.77
CA VAL A 129 -1.36 5.69 -4.09
C VAL A 129 -2.15 7.01 -3.99
N SER A 130 -2.01 7.87 -4.99
CA SER A 130 -2.70 9.17 -5.02
C SER A 130 -4.20 8.99 -5.22
N LYS A 131 -4.99 9.92 -4.67
CA LYS A 131 -6.44 10.03 -4.95
C LYS A 131 -6.75 10.16 -6.44
N ALA A 132 -5.81 10.71 -7.23
CA ALA A 132 -5.93 10.83 -8.68
C ALA A 132 -6.03 9.46 -9.39
N ASP A 133 -5.45 8.41 -8.79
CA ASP A 133 -5.42 7.07 -9.39
C ASP A 133 -6.58 6.19 -8.90
N ASN A 134 -7.45 6.69 -8.01
CA ASN A 134 -8.50 5.91 -7.36
C ASN A 134 -9.40 5.20 -8.37
N GLU A 135 -9.72 5.81 -9.50
CA GLU A 135 -10.57 5.19 -10.51
C GLU A 135 -9.93 3.91 -11.09
N ALA A 136 -8.66 4.01 -11.52
CA ALA A 136 -7.93 2.89 -12.09
C ALA A 136 -7.65 1.79 -11.05
N VAL A 137 -7.34 2.20 -9.82
CA VAL A 137 -7.10 1.28 -8.69
C VAL A 137 -8.38 0.55 -8.32
N CYS A 138 -9.52 1.25 -8.17
CA CYS A 138 -10.80 0.63 -7.82
C CYS A 138 -11.23 -0.38 -8.89
N ALA A 139 -11.18 -0.01 -10.17
CA ALA A 139 -11.51 -0.93 -11.26
C ALA A 139 -10.63 -2.18 -11.26
N SER A 140 -9.33 -2.02 -10.97
CA SER A 140 -8.38 -3.14 -10.92
C SER A 140 -8.62 -4.04 -9.70
N ALA A 141 -8.84 -3.45 -8.53
CA ALA A 141 -9.11 -4.17 -7.29
C ALA A 141 -10.44 -4.92 -7.34
N GLU A 142 -11.49 -4.33 -7.90
CA GLU A 142 -12.79 -4.99 -8.09
C GLU A 142 -12.70 -6.17 -9.06
N ARG A 143 -12.01 -6.01 -10.19
CA ARG A 143 -11.78 -7.10 -11.13
C ARG A 143 -11.03 -8.25 -10.46
N TRP A 144 -9.98 -7.94 -9.72
CA TRP A 144 -9.23 -8.93 -8.95
C TRP A 144 -10.13 -9.62 -7.90
N LEU A 145 -10.93 -8.86 -7.16
CA LEU A 145 -11.81 -9.39 -6.12
C LEU A 145 -12.88 -10.33 -6.68
N ARG A 146 -13.42 -10.04 -7.87
CA ARG A 146 -14.32 -10.97 -8.58
C ARG A 146 -13.68 -12.32 -8.82
N GLU A 147 -12.44 -12.34 -9.31
CA GLU A 147 -11.72 -13.60 -9.54
C GLU A 147 -11.36 -14.29 -8.21
N ALA A 148 -10.95 -13.53 -7.19
CA ALA A 148 -10.66 -14.06 -5.87
C ALA A 148 -11.89 -14.77 -5.26
N ILE A 149 -13.08 -14.16 -5.36
CA ILE A 149 -14.34 -14.76 -4.88
C ILE A 149 -14.69 -16.02 -5.69
N ARG A 150 -14.50 -16.02 -7.01
CA ARG A 150 -14.77 -17.20 -7.87
C ARG A 150 -13.84 -18.37 -7.56
N ALA A 151 -12.60 -18.08 -7.16
CA ALA A 151 -11.60 -19.09 -6.83
C ALA A 151 -11.81 -19.70 -5.43
N LEU A 152 -12.67 -19.12 -4.59
CA LEU A 152 -12.96 -19.68 -3.29
C LEU A 152 -13.67 -21.04 -3.40
N PRO A 153 -13.32 -22.03 -2.55
CA PRO A 153 -14.05 -23.29 -2.51
C PRO A 153 -15.51 -23.03 -2.12
N LYS A 154 -16.42 -23.85 -2.67
CA LYS A 154 -17.84 -23.74 -2.33
C LYS A 154 -18.04 -24.22 -0.90
N SER A 155 -18.88 -23.50 -0.15
CA SER A 155 -19.15 -23.77 1.27
C SER A 155 -19.67 -25.19 1.57
N ASN A 156 -20.12 -25.92 0.55
CA ASN A 156 -20.63 -27.29 0.67
C ASN A 156 -19.55 -28.38 0.73
N ASP A 157 -18.26 -28.06 0.55
CA ASP A 157 -17.18 -29.07 0.54
C ASP A 157 -16.63 -29.44 1.94
N VAL A 158 -17.23 -28.93 3.04
CA VAL A 158 -16.79 -29.21 4.43
C VAL A 158 -17.73 -30.19 5.16
N GLY A 159 -18.66 -30.83 4.45
CA GLY A 159 -19.71 -31.65 5.07
C GLY A 159 -19.94 -32.99 4.37
N ALA A 160 -18.91 -33.81 4.19
CA ALA A 160 -19.13 -35.25 4.09
C ALA A 160 -19.03 -35.82 5.51
N PRO A 161 -20.12 -36.34 6.11
CA PRO A 161 -20.00 -37.13 7.32
C PRO A 161 -19.19 -38.38 6.94
N ASN A 162 -18.12 -38.65 7.70
CA ASN A 162 -17.54 -39.99 7.71
C ASN A 162 -18.56 -40.89 8.40
N ASP A 163 -19.38 -41.57 7.62
CA ASP A 163 -20.05 -42.79 8.07
C ASP A 163 -19.01 -43.91 7.98
N ASP A 164 -18.45 -44.29 9.14
CA ASP A 164 -17.97 -45.63 9.49
C ASP A 164 -17.91 -45.78 11.02
#